data_AF-A0A1Y2XE55-F1
#
_entry.id   AF-A0A1Y2XE55-F1
#
_cell.length_a   1.000
_cell.length_b   1.000
_cell.length_c   1.000
_cell.angle_alpha   90.00
_cell.angle_beta   90.00
_cell.angle_gamma   90.00
#
_symmetry.space_group_name_H-M   'P 1'
#
loop_
_entity.id
_entity.type
_entity.pdbx_description
1 polymer ?
#
loop_
_entity_poly.entity_id
_entity_poly.type
_entity_poly.pdbx_seq_one_letter_code
_entity_poly.pdbx_strand_id
1 'polypeptide(L)'
;MMFVALITFVLALAHKASAHFKIDYPPWRADSFNEALNYSQWTYPCGGVPDGVGNRTEWPITDGAVQLTLHHPWTYLFINVGLGSSVTNFNMSFTPDLMNVTGQGNFCLPSLSVPMKVSDGTNATIQVVTSGDSGSALYNCADIVFRSSAKAPASMCKNDTGMSAVIIGHSATTSNTSAPAACPSSASTHNSATGMAVEGVIFAAMLGLACIFATGMV
;
A
#
# COMPACT_ATOMS: atom_id res chain seq x y z
N MET A 1 10.73 -34.03 19.93
CA MET A 1 9.72 -34.01 18.83
C MET A 1 8.58 -33.03 19.13
N MET A 2 7.91 -33.11 20.29
CA MET A 2 6.84 -32.17 20.69
C MET A 2 7.28 -30.69 20.78
N PHE A 3 8.49 -30.41 21.27
CA PHE A 3 9.01 -29.04 21.39
C PHE A 3 9.27 -28.37 20.03
N VAL A 4 9.69 -29.14 19.02
CA VAL A 4 9.94 -28.63 17.67
C VAL A 4 8.62 -28.29 16.97
N ALA A 5 7.57 -29.11 17.18
CA ALA A 5 6.22 -28.84 16.68
C ALA A 5 5.56 -27.62 17.33
N LEU A 6 5.87 -27.34 18.61
CA LEU A 6 5.36 -26.16 19.31
C LEU A 6 6.02 -24.86 18.80
N ILE A 7 7.34 -24.89 18.53
CA ILE A 7 8.08 -23.74 17.99
C ILE A 7 7.63 -23.43 16.55
N THR A 8 7.39 -24.43 15.70
CA THR A 8 6.87 -24.20 14.35
C THR A 8 5.44 -23.66 14.35
N PHE A 9 4.59 -24.06 15.30
CA PHE A 9 3.24 -23.51 15.45
C PHE A 9 3.27 -22.04 15.91
N VAL A 10 4.12 -21.68 16.87
CA VAL A 10 4.25 -20.28 17.35
C VAL A 10 4.85 -19.34 16.29
N LEU A 11 5.78 -19.80 15.45
CA LEU A 11 6.29 -18.99 14.32
C LEU A 11 5.28 -18.84 13.17
N ALA A 12 4.38 -19.82 12.98
CA ALA A 12 3.32 -19.74 11.97
C ALA A 12 2.25 -18.69 12.30
N LEU A 13 2.08 -18.33 13.58
CA LEU A 13 1.14 -17.29 14.03
C LEU A 13 1.67 -15.85 13.80
N ALA A 14 2.95 -15.68 13.47
CA ALA A 14 3.61 -14.36 13.43
C ALA A 14 3.52 -13.60 12.09
N HIS A 15 2.95 -14.20 11.03
CA HIS A 15 2.95 -13.61 9.69
C HIS A 15 1.56 -13.13 9.25
N LYS A 16 0.83 -12.42 10.12
CA LYS A 16 -0.29 -11.59 9.65
C LYS A 16 0.28 -10.26 9.15
N ALA A 17 0.79 -10.24 7.92
CA ALA A 17 1.04 -8.99 7.22
C ALA A 17 -0.31 -8.27 7.09
N SER A 18 -0.44 -7.14 7.79
CA SER A 18 -1.66 -6.36 7.83
C SER A 18 -1.67 -5.43 6.63
N ALA A 19 -2.57 -5.65 5.66
CA ALA A 19 -2.68 -4.80 4.46
C ALA A 19 -3.37 -3.44 4.69
N HIS A 20 -3.57 -3.09 5.96
CA HIS A 20 -4.26 -1.90 6.42
C HIS A 20 -3.56 -0.61 5.98
N PHE A 21 -4.35 0.46 5.83
CA PHE A 21 -3.84 1.76 5.42
C PHE A 21 -4.63 2.89 6.07
N LYS A 22 -4.06 4.10 6.05
CA LYS A 22 -4.70 5.33 6.49
C LYS A 22 -4.70 6.34 5.35
N ILE A 23 -5.72 7.20 5.29
CA ILE A 23 -5.71 8.40 4.44
C ILE A 23 -5.30 9.59 5.30
N ASP A 24 -4.12 10.14 5.04
CA ASP A 24 -3.59 11.31 5.74
C ASP A 24 -4.08 12.61 5.14
N TYR A 25 -4.20 12.67 3.80
CA TYR A 25 -4.77 13.80 3.09
C TYR A 25 -5.59 13.36 1.87
N PRO A 26 -6.80 13.92 1.66
CA PRO A 26 -7.60 14.55 2.72
C PRO A 26 -7.82 13.53 3.86
N PRO A 27 -7.86 13.97 5.13
CA PRO A 27 -7.96 13.06 6.27
C PRO A 27 -9.20 12.16 6.13
N TRP A 28 -9.01 10.86 6.39
CA TRP A 28 -10.11 9.91 6.48
C TRP A 28 -11.16 10.31 7.52
N ARG A 29 -12.39 9.82 7.37
CA ARG A 29 -13.52 10.13 8.25
C ARG A 29 -13.29 9.77 9.72
N ALA A 30 -12.66 8.63 9.99
CA ALA A 30 -12.36 8.16 11.34
C ALA A 30 -11.21 7.15 11.33
N ASP A 31 -10.62 6.93 12.51
CA ASP A 31 -9.62 5.90 12.70
C ASP A 31 -10.23 4.51 12.77
N SER A 32 -10.20 3.78 11.64
CA SER A 32 -10.70 2.41 11.56
C SER A 32 -9.80 1.38 12.27
N PHE A 33 -8.64 1.79 12.79
CA PHE A 33 -7.79 0.93 13.64
C PHE A 33 -8.23 0.97 15.10
N ASN A 34 -8.98 2.01 15.47
CA ASN A 34 -9.47 2.16 16.81
C ASN A 34 -10.66 1.22 17.04
N GLU A 35 -10.39 0.08 17.65
CA GLU A 35 -11.39 -0.94 17.97
C GLU A 35 -12.57 -0.39 18.81
N ALA A 36 -12.37 0.66 19.59
CA ALA A 36 -13.43 1.29 20.37
C ALA A 36 -14.50 1.99 19.50
N LEU A 37 -14.17 2.35 18.26
CA LEU A 37 -15.12 2.96 17.32
C LEU A 37 -15.95 1.94 16.54
N ASN A 38 -15.63 0.65 16.65
CA ASN A 38 -16.33 -0.44 15.97
C ASN A 38 -16.45 -0.26 14.44
N TYR A 39 -15.43 0.34 13.82
CA TYR A 39 -15.27 0.43 12.37
C TYR A 39 -14.26 -0.61 11.90
N SER A 40 -14.38 -1.01 10.63
CA SER A 40 -13.53 -2.05 10.04
C SER A 40 -13.32 -1.75 8.58
N GLN A 41 -12.06 -1.68 8.15
CA GLN A 41 -11.73 -1.45 6.74
C GLN A 41 -12.28 -2.51 5.79
N TRP A 42 -12.65 -3.68 6.30
CA TRP A 42 -13.32 -4.72 5.51
C TRP A 42 -14.77 -4.39 5.16
N THR A 43 -15.36 -3.38 5.82
CA THR A 43 -16.75 -2.96 5.62
C THR A 43 -16.84 -1.92 4.50
N TYR A 44 -17.38 -2.34 3.36
CA TYR A 44 -17.73 -1.44 2.27
C TYR A 44 -18.82 -0.42 2.68
N PRO A 45 -18.80 0.84 2.21
CA PRO A 45 -17.80 1.44 1.31
C PRO A 45 -16.65 2.20 1.99
N CYS A 46 -16.78 2.53 3.27
CA CYS A 46 -15.92 3.53 3.93
C CYS A 46 -15.44 3.05 5.30
N GLY A 47 -15.17 1.74 5.41
CA GLY A 47 -14.87 1.11 6.69
C GLY A 47 -16.07 1.07 7.66
N GLY A 48 -17.29 1.29 7.14
CA GLY A 48 -18.51 1.49 7.92
C GLY A 48 -18.67 2.88 8.54
N VAL A 49 -17.74 3.81 8.29
CA VAL A 49 -17.80 5.16 8.86
C VAL A 49 -18.87 6.01 8.15
N PRO A 50 -19.84 6.61 8.88
CA PRO A 50 -20.87 7.48 8.31
C PRO A 50 -20.29 8.71 7.61
N ASP A 51 -21.02 9.25 6.63
CA ASP A 51 -20.68 10.52 5.98
C ASP A 51 -20.82 11.71 6.93
N GLY A 52 -19.98 12.72 6.74
CA GLY A 52 -20.04 13.96 7.53
C GLY A 52 -19.56 13.80 8.97
N VAL A 53 -18.86 12.71 9.28
CA VAL A 53 -18.10 12.60 10.54
C VAL A 53 -16.90 13.53 10.42
N GLY A 54 -16.99 14.67 11.11
CA GLY A 54 -15.98 15.73 11.06
C GLY A 54 -16.19 16.75 9.93
N ASN A 55 -15.15 17.55 9.66
CA ASN A 55 -15.20 18.62 8.66
C ASN A 55 -14.81 18.10 7.27
N ARG A 56 -15.49 18.59 6.25
CA ARG A 56 -15.12 18.35 4.84
C ARG A 56 -13.85 19.12 4.51
N THR A 57 -12.90 18.45 3.85
CA THR A 57 -11.67 19.09 3.39
C THR A 57 -11.93 19.87 2.11
N GLU A 58 -11.49 21.12 2.04
CA GLU A 58 -11.49 21.86 0.78
C GLU A 58 -10.48 21.22 -0.19
N TRP A 59 -10.96 20.73 -1.32
CA TRP A 59 -10.15 19.96 -2.28
C TRP A 59 -10.26 20.59 -3.69
N PRO A 60 -9.17 20.70 -4.47
CA PRO A 60 -9.17 21.49 -5.71
C PRO A 60 -10.09 20.92 -6.81
N ILE A 61 -10.74 21.78 -7.59
CA ILE A 61 -11.63 21.37 -8.71
C ILE A 61 -10.88 20.80 -9.91
N THR A 62 -9.60 21.11 -10.07
CA THR A 62 -8.83 20.74 -11.27
C THR A 62 -7.88 19.59 -11.02
N ASP A 63 -7.09 19.69 -9.96
CA ASP A 63 -5.98 18.81 -9.68
C ASP A 63 -5.66 18.82 -8.20
N GLY A 64 -5.86 17.69 -7.53
CA GLY A 64 -5.64 17.57 -6.09
C GLY A 64 -4.73 16.41 -5.76
N ALA A 65 -4.35 16.32 -4.49
CA ALA A 65 -3.46 15.28 -3.99
C ALA A 65 -4.19 14.33 -3.05
N VAL A 66 -3.68 13.10 -2.97
CA VAL A 66 -4.02 12.14 -1.92
C VAL A 66 -2.74 11.59 -1.31
N GLN A 67 -2.62 11.67 0.01
CA GLN A 67 -1.55 11.04 0.79
C GLN A 67 -2.12 9.93 1.66
N LEU A 68 -1.45 8.78 1.62
CA LEU A 68 -1.76 7.57 2.36
C LEU A 68 -0.56 7.16 3.22
N THR A 69 -0.84 6.49 4.33
CA THR A 69 0.15 5.67 5.02
C THR A 69 -0.19 4.20 4.76
N LEU A 70 0.70 3.49 4.07
CA LEU A 70 0.54 2.08 3.71
C LEU A 70 1.31 1.20 4.69
N HIS A 71 0.67 0.18 5.28
CA HIS A 71 1.32 -0.75 6.22
C HIS A 71 1.70 -2.11 5.61
N HIS A 72 1.40 -2.32 4.32
CA HIS A 72 1.81 -3.50 3.58
C HIS A 72 3.07 -3.22 2.73
N PRO A 73 3.92 -4.22 2.43
CA PRO A 73 5.04 -4.05 1.50
C PRO A 73 4.64 -3.69 0.07
N TRP A 74 3.41 -4.01 -0.35
CA TRP A 74 2.85 -3.63 -1.65
C TRP A 74 1.31 -3.71 -1.64
N THR A 75 0.63 -3.00 -2.54
CA THR A 75 -0.83 -3.10 -2.69
C THR A 75 -1.30 -2.65 -4.06
N TYR A 76 -2.41 -3.22 -4.53
CA TYR A 76 -3.21 -2.60 -5.57
C TYR A 76 -4.02 -1.44 -5.00
N LEU A 77 -3.96 -0.28 -5.65
CA LEU A 77 -4.60 0.95 -5.18
C LEU A 77 -5.59 1.46 -6.22
N PHE A 78 -6.81 1.74 -5.76
CA PHE A 78 -7.83 2.45 -6.50
C PHE A 78 -8.33 3.63 -5.68
N ILE A 79 -8.48 4.80 -6.32
CA ILE A 79 -9.05 5.99 -5.72
C ILE A 79 -10.25 6.41 -6.55
N ASN A 80 -11.40 6.35 -5.90
CA ASN A 80 -12.69 6.67 -6.49
C ASN A 80 -13.30 7.91 -5.86
N VAL A 81 -14.29 8.49 -6.51
CA VAL A 81 -15.04 9.63 -6.03
C VAL A 81 -16.53 9.44 -6.30
N GLY A 82 -17.35 9.84 -5.34
CA GLY A 82 -18.78 10.03 -5.54
C GLY A 82 -19.19 11.43 -5.11
N LEU A 83 -20.16 12.01 -5.80
CA LEU A 83 -20.63 13.37 -5.58
C LEU A 83 -21.84 13.40 -4.64
N GLY A 84 -21.95 14.48 -3.89
CA GLY A 84 -23.03 14.74 -2.94
C GLY A 84 -22.62 14.51 -1.49
N SER A 85 -23.63 14.58 -0.62
CA SER A 85 -23.57 14.13 0.77
C SER A 85 -24.11 12.71 0.87
N SER A 86 -23.61 11.92 1.82
CA SER A 86 -24.03 10.53 2.04
C SER A 86 -23.80 9.60 0.83
N VAL A 87 -22.63 9.73 0.23
CA VAL A 87 -22.20 8.91 -0.91
C VAL A 87 -22.07 7.44 -0.50
N THR A 88 -22.82 6.57 -1.16
CA THR A 88 -22.70 5.10 -1.05
C THR A 88 -22.30 4.43 -2.36
N ASN A 89 -22.26 5.20 -3.46
CA ASN A 89 -21.88 4.74 -4.77
C ASN A 89 -20.71 5.58 -5.31
N PHE A 90 -19.65 4.91 -5.75
CA PHE A 90 -18.43 5.52 -6.26
C PHE A 90 -18.27 5.16 -7.74
N ASN A 91 -18.96 5.90 -8.60
CA ASN A 91 -19.05 5.65 -10.03
C ASN A 91 -17.96 6.35 -10.87
N MET A 92 -17.13 7.20 -10.25
CA MET A 92 -16.06 7.94 -10.92
C MET A 92 -14.73 7.61 -10.27
N SER A 93 -13.65 7.58 -11.06
CA SER A 93 -12.34 7.17 -10.60
C SER A 93 -11.28 8.22 -10.91
N PHE A 94 -10.46 8.54 -9.91
CA PHE A 94 -9.23 9.32 -10.11
C PHE A 94 -8.08 8.46 -10.64
N THR A 95 -8.14 7.15 -10.40
CA THR A 95 -7.16 6.17 -10.88
C THR A 95 -7.90 5.05 -11.65
N PRO A 96 -8.40 5.35 -12.87
CA PRO A 96 -9.20 4.39 -13.64
C PRO A 96 -8.40 3.15 -14.05
N ASP A 97 -7.09 3.30 -14.21
CA ASP A 97 -6.19 2.18 -14.43
C ASP A 97 -5.71 1.59 -13.10
N LEU A 98 -5.64 0.25 -13.05
CA LEU A 98 -5.18 -0.45 -11.86
C LEU A 98 -3.71 -0.14 -11.57
N MET A 99 -3.44 0.38 -10.39
CA MET A 99 -2.10 0.76 -9.95
C MET A 99 -1.56 -0.23 -8.91
N ASN A 100 -0.33 -0.69 -9.10
CA ASN A 100 0.43 -1.43 -8.09
C ASN A 100 1.40 -0.48 -7.39
N VAL A 101 1.25 -0.31 -6.09
CA VAL A 101 2.13 0.49 -5.23
C VAL A 101 3.02 -0.47 -4.44
N THR A 102 4.34 -0.26 -4.49
CA THR A 102 5.32 -1.03 -3.72
C THR A 102 6.01 -0.11 -2.71
N GLY A 103 6.25 -0.63 -1.52
CA GLY A 103 6.81 0.07 -0.36
C GLY A 103 5.81 0.22 0.78
N GLN A 104 6.35 0.38 1.98
CA GLN A 104 5.60 0.61 3.22
C GLN A 104 5.97 1.99 3.76
N GLY A 105 4.98 2.79 4.15
CA GLY A 105 5.17 4.17 4.62
C GLY A 105 4.25 5.17 3.94
N ASN A 106 4.64 6.45 3.96
CA ASN A 106 3.91 7.52 3.31
C ASN A 106 4.00 7.37 1.79
N PHE A 107 2.84 7.28 1.13
CA PHE A 107 2.68 7.31 -0.31
C PHE A 107 1.77 8.48 -0.70
N CYS A 108 2.13 9.22 -1.72
CA CYS A 108 1.34 10.31 -2.26
C CYS A 108 1.21 10.24 -3.78
N LEU A 109 0.00 10.53 -4.22
CA LEU A 109 -0.31 10.94 -5.58
C LEU A 109 -0.49 12.47 -5.57
N PRO A 110 0.48 13.24 -6.09
CA PRO A 110 0.47 14.70 -6.01
C PRO A 110 -0.52 15.37 -6.94
N SER A 111 -0.95 14.66 -7.97
CA SER A 111 -1.80 15.18 -9.04
C SER A 111 -2.80 14.09 -9.42
N LEU A 112 -4.06 14.34 -9.09
CA LEU A 112 -5.23 13.56 -9.47
C LEU A 112 -6.18 14.48 -10.20
N SER A 113 -6.20 14.32 -11.52
CA SER A 113 -7.11 15.07 -12.39
C SER A 113 -8.56 14.69 -12.12
N VAL A 114 -9.41 15.71 -12.01
CA VAL A 114 -10.83 15.54 -11.72
C VAL A 114 -11.56 14.96 -12.95
N PRO A 115 -12.10 13.72 -12.90
CA PRO A 115 -12.59 13.01 -14.09
C PRO A 115 -13.93 13.52 -14.62
N MET A 116 -14.55 14.51 -13.95
CA MET A 116 -15.86 15.03 -14.30
C MET A 116 -15.92 16.55 -14.11
N LYS A 117 -16.92 17.20 -14.72
CA LYS A 117 -17.20 18.60 -14.44
C LYS A 117 -17.84 18.73 -13.07
N VAL A 118 -17.22 19.48 -12.17
CA VAL A 118 -17.76 19.82 -10.84
C VAL A 118 -17.79 21.32 -10.64
N SER A 119 -18.77 21.81 -9.89
CA SER A 119 -18.89 23.22 -9.53
C SER A 119 -18.23 23.49 -8.18
N ASP A 120 -17.82 24.73 -7.94
CA ASP A 120 -17.37 25.16 -6.61
C ASP A 120 -18.48 24.96 -5.57
N GLY A 121 -18.12 24.39 -4.43
CA GLY A 121 -19.03 24.02 -3.34
C GLY A 121 -19.65 22.64 -3.49
N THR A 122 -19.31 21.88 -4.53
CA THR A 122 -19.82 20.51 -4.67
C THR A 122 -19.23 19.62 -3.58
N ASN A 123 -20.08 19.11 -2.68
CA ASN A 123 -19.68 18.07 -1.72
C ASN A 123 -19.37 16.78 -2.48
N ALA A 124 -18.37 16.05 -2.00
CA ALA A 124 -18.02 14.73 -2.52
C ALA A 124 -17.33 13.89 -1.45
N THR A 125 -17.17 12.61 -1.73
CA THR A 125 -16.38 11.68 -0.91
C THR A 125 -15.34 11.02 -1.81
N ILE A 126 -14.09 11.03 -1.38
CA ILE A 126 -13.02 10.22 -1.95
C ILE A 126 -13.04 8.87 -1.24
N GLN A 127 -13.12 7.78 -1.99
CA GLN A 127 -12.92 6.42 -1.49
C GLN A 127 -11.55 5.94 -1.93
N VAL A 128 -10.78 5.43 -0.99
CA VAL A 128 -9.55 4.70 -1.27
C VAL A 128 -9.81 3.23 -1.04
N VAL A 129 -9.44 2.42 -2.01
CA VAL A 129 -9.55 0.97 -1.97
C VAL A 129 -8.16 0.37 -2.15
N THR A 130 -7.76 -0.48 -1.22
CA THR A 130 -6.53 -1.26 -1.34
C THR A 130 -6.83 -2.75 -1.40
N SER A 131 -6.01 -3.52 -2.12
CA SER A 131 -6.08 -4.99 -2.15
C SER A 131 -4.67 -5.58 -2.18
N GLY A 132 -4.49 -6.75 -1.58
CA GLY A 132 -3.18 -7.43 -1.50
C GLY A 132 -3.29 -8.92 -1.80
N ASP A 133 -2.40 -9.71 -1.20
CA ASP A 133 -2.24 -11.15 -1.46
C ASP A 133 -3.52 -11.98 -1.25
N SER A 134 -4.40 -11.57 -0.33
CA SER A 134 -5.66 -12.28 -0.07
C SER A 134 -6.73 -12.04 -1.13
N GLY A 135 -6.56 -11.04 -1.98
CA GLY A 135 -7.59 -10.55 -2.91
C GLY A 135 -8.76 -9.81 -2.25
N SER A 136 -8.79 -9.73 -0.92
CA SER A 136 -9.80 -8.98 -0.19
C SER A 136 -9.48 -7.49 -0.22
N ALA A 137 -10.51 -6.67 -0.44
CA ALA A 137 -10.38 -5.23 -0.48
C ALA A 137 -10.59 -4.57 0.90
N LEU A 138 -9.86 -3.50 1.13
CA LEU A 138 -9.94 -2.63 2.30
C LEU A 138 -10.38 -1.24 1.87
N TYR A 139 -11.18 -0.60 2.70
CA TYR A 139 -11.86 0.64 2.37
C TYR A 139 -11.70 1.69 3.44
N ASN A 140 -11.37 2.90 3.03
CA ASN A 140 -11.51 4.12 3.82
C ASN A 140 -12.00 5.25 2.92
N CYS A 141 -12.63 6.25 3.53
CA CYS A 141 -13.12 7.41 2.82
C CYS A 141 -12.70 8.71 3.51
N ALA A 142 -12.60 9.76 2.70
CA ALA A 142 -12.37 11.13 3.14
C ALA A 142 -13.43 12.04 2.49
N ASP A 143 -14.09 12.86 3.31
CA ASP A 143 -15.12 13.77 2.82
C ASP A 143 -14.50 15.10 2.41
N ILE A 144 -14.86 15.56 1.23
CA ILE A 144 -14.34 16.79 0.63
C ILE A 144 -15.47 17.73 0.21
N VAL A 145 -15.09 18.97 -0.03
CA VAL A 145 -15.85 19.95 -0.79
C VAL A 145 -14.95 20.51 -1.88
N PHE A 146 -15.39 20.43 -3.13
CA PHE A 146 -14.65 20.96 -4.26
C PHE A 146 -14.60 22.49 -4.19
N ARG A 147 -13.41 23.07 -4.28
CA ARG A 147 -13.19 24.53 -4.27
C ARG A 147 -12.24 24.94 -5.39
N SER A 148 -12.54 26.07 -6.03
CA SER A 148 -11.65 26.65 -7.05
C SER A 148 -10.37 27.26 -6.44
N SER A 149 -10.46 27.72 -5.18
CA SER A 149 -9.36 28.33 -4.43
C SER A 149 -8.53 27.33 -3.61
N ALA A 150 -8.97 26.07 -3.48
CA ALA A 150 -8.26 25.09 -2.66
C ALA A 150 -6.90 24.74 -3.25
N LYS A 151 -5.96 24.43 -2.35
CA LYS A 151 -4.65 23.89 -2.67
C LYS A 151 -4.31 22.80 -1.67
N ALA A 152 -3.63 21.75 -2.12
CA ALA A 152 -3.06 20.77 -1.20
C ALA A 152 -2.06 21.48 -0.25
N PRO A 153 -2.06 21.18 1.06
CA PRO A 153 -1.10 21.79 1.97
C PRO A 153 0.34 21.47 1.58
N ALA A 154 1.22 22.47 1.59
CA ALA A 154 2.62 22.31 1.15
C ALA A 154 3.44 21.33 2.01
N SER A 155 3.01 21.06 3.24
CA SER A 155 3.63 20.08 4.14
C SER A 155 3.20 18.63 3.85
N MET A 156 2.13 18.45 3.06
CA MET A 156 1.59 17.14 2.71
C MET A 156 2.13 16.71 1.35
N CYS A 157 1.84 15.47 1.00
CA CYS A 157 2.20 14.83 -0.24
C CYS A 157 3.69 14.59 -0.44
N LYS A 158 4.28 13.77 0.42
CA LYS A 158 5.65 13.28 0.28
C LYS A 158 5.69 11.77 0.35
N ASN A 159 6.50 11.17 -0.51
CA ASN A 159 6.78 9.75 -0.49
C ASN A 159 7.95 9.47 0.45
N ASP A 160 7.84 8.43 1.26
CA ASP A 160 8.98 7.87 1.98
C ASP A 160 9.95 7.21 0.98
N THR A 161 11.20 6.98 1.42
CA THR A 161 12.20 6.28 0.61
C THR A 161 11.75 4.86 0.30
N GLY A 162 11.87 4.44 -0.95
CA GLY A 162 11.52 3.07 -1.39
C GLY A 162 10.07 2.91 -1.84
N MET A 163 9.27 3.98 -1.83
CA MET A 163 7.93 3.96 -2.41
C MET A 163 7.98 4.08 -3.94
N SER A 164 7.21 3.26 -4.64
CA SER A 164 7.05 3.32 -6.09
C SER A 164 5.64 2.90 -6.50
N ALA A 165 5.19 3.35 -7.66
CA ALA A 165 3.90 2.96 -8.20
C ALA A 165 3.99 2.74 -9.71
N VAL A 166 3.30 1.72 -10.20
CA VAL A 166 3.23 1.38 -11.63
C VAL A 166 1.79 1.09 -12.01
N ILE A 167 1.39 1.54 -13.20
CA ILE A 167 0.11 1.14 -13.79
C ILE A 167 0.26 -0.24 -14.41
N ILE A 168 -0.59 -1.18 -14.01
CA ILE A 168 -0.57 -2.55 -14.52
C ILE A 168 -1.14 -2.57 -15.94
N GLY A 169 -0.50 -3.34 -16.82
CA GLY A 169 -0.92 -3.47 -18.22
C GLY A 169 -0.39 -2.36 -19.14
N HIS A 170 0.23 -1.31 -18.59
CA HIS A 170 1.01 -0.36 -19.36
C HIS A 170 2.48 -0.77 -19.31
N SER A 171 3.09 -1.06 -20.47
CA SER A 171 4.53 -1.28 -20.53
C SER A 171 5.24 0.01 -20.10
N ALA A 172 6.03 -0.07 -19.03
CA ALA A 172 6.85 1.06 -18.60
C ALA A 172 7.78 1.46 -19.75
N THR A 173 7.54 2.63 -20.34
CA THR A 173 8.58 3.28 -21.13
C THR A 173 9.60 3.77 -20.12
N THR A 174 10.70 3.04 -19.98
CA THR A 174 11.86 3.48 -19.19
C THR A 174 12.40 4.76 -19.78
N SER A 175 12.02 5.91 -19.20
CA SER A 175 12.69 7.17 -19.42
C SER A 175 14.09 7.08 -18.79
N ASN A 176 15.04 6.54 -19.56
CA ASN A 176 16.45 6.53 -19.19
C ASN A 176 16.99 7.97 -19.20
N THR A 177 16.86 8.67 -18.08
CA THR A 177 17.67 9.86 -17.82
C THR A 177 19.14 9.45 -17.80
N SER A 178 19.86 9.91 -18.83
CA SER A 178 21.26 9.63 -19.09
C SER A 178 22.14 10.23 -17.99
N ALA A 179 22.83 9.39 -17.21
CA ALA A 179 23.98 9.82 -16.41
C ALA A 179 25.26 9.66 -17.25
N PRO A 180 26.18 10.66 -17.31
CA PRO A 180 27.40 10.55 -18.10
C PRO A 180 28.40 9.56 -17.49
N ALA A 181 29.10 8.85 -18.38
CA ALA A 181 30.17 7.92 -18.08
C ALA A 181 31.42 8.59 -17.47
N ALA A 182 32.07 7.92 -16.53
CA ALA A 182 33.48 8.13 -16.18
C ALA A 182 34.18 6.77 -15.99
N CYS A 183 35.39 6.69 -16.55
CA CYS A 183 36.20 5.50 -16.84
C CYS A 183 37.06 5.00 -15.66
N PRO A 184 37.75 3.83 -15.80
CA PRO A 184 38.19 2.97 -14.71
C PRO A 184 39.64 3.21 -14.26
N SER A 185 40.04 2.64 -13.11
CA SER A 185 41.44 2.59 -12.68
C SER A 185 41.80 1.27 -11.96
N SER A 186 42.61 0.49 -12.68
CA SER A 186 43.79 -0.30 -12.29
C SER A 186 43.79 -1.30 -11.12
N ALA A 187 44.34 -2.46 -11.48
CA ALA A 187 44.61 -3.67 -10.72
C ALA A 187 45.61 -3.53 -9.57
N SER A 188 45.51 -4.46 -8.60
CA SER A 188 46.67 -4.97 -7.87
C SER A 188 46.53 -6.47 -7.60
N THR A 189 47.51 -7.21 -8.09
CA THR A 189 47.79 -8.63 -7.87
C THR A 189 48.53 -8.81 -6.55
N HIS A 190 48.08 -9.70 -5.67
CA HIS A 190 48.94 -10.31 -4.66
C HIS A 190 48.60 -11.79 -4.50
N ASN A 191 49.59 -12.63 -4.81
CA ASN A 191 49.60 -14.06 -4.60
C ASN A 191 50.50 -14.32 -3.37
N SER A 192 50.06 -15.13 -2.40
CA SER A 192 50.92 -16.02 -1.58
C SER A 192 50.09 -16.84 -0.59
N ALA A 193 50.62 -18.02 -0.28
CA ALA A 193 49.92 -19.20 0.18
C ALA A 193 50.05 -19.49 1.69
N THR A 194 49.37 -20.59 2.10
CA THR A 194 49.57 -21.49 3.26
C THR A 194 48.97 -21.14 4.62
N GLY A 195 48.23 -22.09 5.22
CA GLY A 195 48.01 -22.16 6.68
C GLY A 195 46.66 -22.69 7.21
N MET A 196 46.46 -24.02 7.16
CA MET A 196 45.75 -24.93 8.12
C MET A 196 44.66 -24.45 9.11
N ALA A 197 43.51 -25.13 9.02
CA ALA A 197 42.64 -25.74 10.05
C ALA A 197 42.11 -24.95 11.27
N VAL A 198 40.77 -24.91 11.41
CA VAL A 198 40.02 -25.23 12.65
C VAL A 198 38.57 -25.59 12.29
N GLU A 199 38.05 -26.61 12.98
CA GLU A 199 36.72 -27.20 12.86
C GLU A 199 35.56 -26.20 13.07
N GLY A 200 34.47 -26.42 12.34
CA GLY A 200 33.18 -25.78 12.56
C GLY A 200 32.06 -26.66 12.03
N VAL A 201 31.37 -27.33 12.96
CA VAL A 201 30.24 -28.24 12.75
C VAL A 201 29.19 -27.63 11.81
N ILE A 202 29.00 -28.23 10.62
CA ILE A 202 27.87 -27.91 9.74
C ILE A 202 26.80 -28.98 9.93
N PHE A 203 25.67 -28.57 10.50
CA PHE A 203 24.40 -29.29 10.43
C PHE A 203 23.91 -29.26 8.97
N ALA A 204 24.06 -30.38 8.27
CA ALA A 204 23.37 -30.63 7.01
C ALA A 204 22.05 -31.37 7.34
N ALA A 205 20.92 -30.68 7.24
CA ALA A 205 19.60 -31.29 7.35
C ALA A 205 18.70 -30.78 6.22
N MET A 206 18.89 -31.35 5.03
CA MET A 206 17.90 -31.34 3.96
C MET A 206 18.03 -32.66 3.21
N LEU A 207 17.08 -33.58 3.42
CA LEU A 207 16.46 -34.43 2.39
C LEU A 207 15.53 -35.47 3.03
N GLY A 208 14.26 -35.42 2.60
CA GLY A 208 13.41 -36.59 2.50
C GLY A 208 12.43 -36.82 3.66
N LEU A 209 11.19 -36.37 3.49
CA LEU A 209 10.06 -37.32 3.43
C LEU A 209 8.81 -36.65 2.83
N ALA A 210 8.75 -36.65 1.50
CA ALA A 210 7.49 -36.89 0.82
C ALA A 210 7.29 -38.41 0.86
N CYS A 211 6.32 -38.87 1.66
CA CYS A 211 5.59 -40.14 1.55
C CYS A 211 4.82 -40.35 2.85
N ILE A 212 3.48 -40.25 2.78
CA ILE A 212 2.47 -41.19 3.31
C ILE A 212 1.13 -40.42 3.24
N PHE A 213 0.54 -40.45 2.05
CA PHE A 213 -0.91 -40.54 1.91
C PHE A 213 -1.20 -42.03 1.72
N ALA A 214 -1.54 -42.75 2.79
CA ALA A 214 -2.32 -43.98 2.74
C ALA A 214 -2.52 -44.54 4.16
N THR A 215 -3.71 -45.11 4.37
CA THR A 215 -4.27 -45.65 5.62
C THR A 215 -4.84 -44.56 6.53
N GLY A 216 -6.09 -44.59 6.96
CA GLY A 216 -7.13 -45.59 6.82
C GLY A 216 -8.22 -45.26 7.83
N MET A 217 -9.47 -45.52 7.45
CA MET A 217 -10.67 -45.35 8.25
C MET A 217 -10.59 -46.08 9.59
N VAL A 218 -10.96 -45.38 10.67
CA VAL A 218 -11.96 -45.79 11.68
C VAL A 218 -12.45 -44.56 12.43
#